data_AF-A0A4Q1DDR0-F1
#
_entry.id   AF-A0A4Q1DDR0-F1
#
_cell.length_a   1.000
_cell.length_b   1.000
_cell.length_c   1.000
_cell.angle_alpha   90.00
_cell.angle_beta   90.00
_cell.angle_gamma   90.00
#
_symmetry.space_group_name_H-M   'P 1'
#
loop_
_entity.id
_entity.type
_entity.pdbx_description
1 polymer ?
#
loop_
_entity_poly.entity_id
_entity_poly.type
_entity_poly.pdbx_seq_one_letter_code
_entity_poly.pdbx_strand_id
1 'polypeptide(L)'
;MAALTMAQAQDTVRYTGSTLSNVDYHHGQLSPAVGVHNIQVLRASREHPELTDGFGWTYNHAPMLAYWNETFYLEYLADPVGEHIPPSQTSLLTSKDGANWSKPVVIFPQYKIPDGTRKEGNPVVAKDLYATMHQRIGFYTASNKKLLALGFYGITLDAKDDPNDGNGIGRVVREIKTDGTFGPIYFIRYNHAFNPKNTSYPFYASSKDKAFVAACNELLSKPLMMQQWVEEADRDDVLIPLKKQYKAFSFYHLPDGRTVGLWKYALTSISKDDGKTWQYVPLRAPGFVNANAKIWGQKMPDGKFATVYNPSEFRWPLAISVSDNGLDYKNLLLVNGEISTMRYGGNYKSYGPQYVRGIQEGDGVPPGNRFWVTYSMNKEDLWVSSIPTPVRDKVAGPVNDVFSTMPADKALDEWNIFSPVWARVTIEQFKGKQVLAIHDKDPFDYAKAERVIPASKRLVASFTVIPQQDNHGSLQVEFQDARGYAGLRLMFDSTGSLQTKAGYRNKKLYTYKAGEKLDIKVELNTANRFYTVSVNGKVQGGANLLFAPIDAVHRISFRTGDIRRFPDADTPTDQMWDVPDAGRIDREAVYYLENLSVQ
;
A
#
# COMPACT_ATOMS: atom_id res chain seq x y z
N MET A 1 6.69 5.21 -56.53
CA MET A 1 5.79 4.93 -55.40
C MET A 1 6.65 4.53 -54.20
N ALA A 2 6.79 5.41 -53.22
CA ALA A 2 7.47 5.08 -51.96
C ALA A 2 6.46 4.34 -51.07
N ALA A 3 6.73 3.07 -50.77
CA ALA A 3 5.95 2.31 -49.81
C ALA A 3 6.22 2.87 -48.40
N LEU A 4 5.23 3.58 -47.84
CA LEU A 4 5.21 3.82 -46.40
C LEU A 4 4.99 2.48 -45.70
N THR A 5 6.06 1.87 -45.21
CA THR A 5 5.97 0.89 -44.13
C THR A 5 5.45 1.63 -42.89
N MET A 6 4.14 1.54 -42.65
CA MET A 6 3.58 1.86 -41.33
C MET A 6 4.24 0.91 -40.33
N ALA A 7 5.10 1.45 -39.46
CA ALA A 7 5.55 0.73 -38.28
C ALA A 7 4.29 0.40 -37.47
N GLN A 8 3.90 -0.89 -37.43
CA GLN A 8 2.88 -1.33 -36.49
C GLN A 8 3.42 -1.04 -35.09
N ALA A 9 2.76 -0.13 -34.37
CA ALA A 9 3.06 0.11 -32.97
C ALA A 9 3.05 -1.24 -32.24
N GLN A 10 4.12 -1.53 -31.49
CA GLN A 10 4.24 -2.78 -30.76
C GLN A 10 2.99 -2.97 -29.88
N ASP A 11 2.32 -4.11 -30.03
CA ASP A 11 1.10 -4.44 -29.28
C ASP A 11 1.48 -4.85 -27.85
N THR A 12 1.66 -3.85 -26.99
CA THR A 12 2.18 -3.98 -25.62
C THR A 12 1.45 -3.03 -24.68
N VAL A 13 1.58 -3.29 -23.37
CA VAL A 13 1.17 -2.34 -22.33
C VAL A 13 1.84 -0.98 -22.56
N ARG A 14 1.03 0.08 -22.51
CA ARG A 14 1.45 1.48 -22.66
C ARG A 14 0.52 2.42 -21.91
N TYR A 15 1.07 3.53 -21.45
CA TYR A 15 0.33 4.64 -20.90
C TYR A 15 0.19 5.73 -21.98
N THR A 16 -1.05 6.10 -22.27
CA THR A 16 -1.43 7.06 -23.31
C THR A 16 -2.10 8.31 -22.75
N GLY A 17 -2.27 8.37 -21.42
CA GLY A 17 -2.72 9.56 -20.73
C GLY A 17 -1.66 10.66 -20.71
N SER A 18 -2.07 11.89 -20.41
CA SER A 18 -1.20 13.06 -20.31
C SER A 18 -0.91 13.50 -18.87
N THR A 19 -1.54 12.88 -17.88
CA THR A 19 -1.33 13.21 -16.46
C THR A 19 0.04 12.71 -16.02
N LEU A 20 0.80 13.57 -15.34
CA LEU A 20 2.11 13.27 -14.78
C LEU A 20 2.09 13.54 -13.27
N SER A 21 2.87 12.76 -12.52
CA SER A 21 3.06 12.98 -11.09
C SER A 21 4.16 14.01 -10.85
N ASN A 22 3.90 15.01 -10.01
CA ASN A 22 4.92 15.96 -9.56
C ASN A 22 5.64 15.45 -8.30
N VAL A 23 6.94 15.24 -8.38
CA VAL A 23 7.77 14.65 -7.32
C VAL A 23 7.88 15.51 -6.06
N ASP A 24 7.71 16.83 -6.19
CA ASP A 24 7.79 17.78 -5.06
C ASP A 24 6.62 17.64 -4.07
N TYR A 25 5.61 16.85 -4.41
CA TYR A 25 4.44 16.59 -3.59
C TYR A 25 4.31 15.09 -3.34
N HIS A 26 4.14 14.68 -2.08
CA HIS A 26 3.94 13.27 -1.72
C HIS A 26 2.78 12.62 -2.46
N HIS A 27 1.72 13.39 -2.71
CA HIS A 27 0.53 12.96 -3.46
C HIS A 27 0.64 13.16 -4.98
N GLY A 28 1.80 13.58 -5.50
CA GLY A 28 2.05 13.71 -6.93
C GLY A 28 1.23 14.79 -7.65
N GLN A 29 0.49 15.62 -6.90
CA GLN A 29 -0.61 16.46 -7.43
C GLN A 29 -1.69 15.69 -8.20
N LEU A 30 -1.82 14.39 -7.94
CA LEU A 30 -2.81 13.53 -8.57
C LEU A 30 -4.15 13.66 -7.83
N SER A 31 -5.26 13.70 -8.59
CA SER A 31 -6.59 13.56 -8.02
C SER A 31 -6.81 12.13 -7.52
N PRO A 32 -7.48 11.92 -6.37
CA PRO A 32 -7.71 10.60 -5.81
C PRO A 32 -8.69 9.79 -6.63
N ALA A 33 -8.43 8.48 -6.73
CA ALA A 33 -9.49 7.54 -7.05
C ALA A 33 -10.51 7.57 -5.91
N VAL A 34 -11.77 7.84 -6.21
CA VAL A 34 -12.84 8.04 -5.23
C VAL A 34 -13.03 6.78 -4.39
N GLY A 35 -13.16 6.95 -3.06
CA GLY A 35 -13.54 5.87 -2.15
C GLY A 35 -12.40 4.91 -1.79
N VAL A 36 -11.14 5.25 -2.08
CA VAL A 36 -9.98 4.43 -1.70
C VAL A 36 -9.76 4.46 -0.20
N HIS A 37 -9.60 3.29 0.41
CA HIS A 37 -9.30 3.15 1.82
C HIS A 37 -7.89 2.61 2.00
N ASN A 38 -6.99 3.41 2.55
CA ASN A 38 -5.63 3.03 2.91
C ASN A 38 -5.60 2.67 4.40
N ILE A 39 -5.38 1.38 4.69
CA ILE A 39 -5.43 0.81 6.04
C ILE A 39 -4.03 0.32 6.40
N GLN A 40 -3.48 0.83 7.51
CA GLN A 40 -2.24 0.28 8.06
C GLN A 40 -2.58 -1.01 8.79
N VAL A 41 -1.85 -2.08 8.49
CA VAL A 41 -2.08 -3.41 9.06
C VAL A 41 -0.97 -3.82 10.02
N LEU A 42 0.21 -3.19 9.90
CA LEU A 42 1.32 -3.30 10.84
C LEU A 42 1.98 -1.93 11.00
N ARG A 43 2.10 -1.48 12.25
CA ARG A 43 2.92 -0.33 12.63
C ARG A 43 4.14 -0.84 13.39
N ALA A 44 5.34 -0.69 12.87
CA ALA A 44 6.55 -1.14 13.57
C ALA A 44 6.80 -0.32 14.85
N SER A 45 7.24 -1.00 15.92
CA SER A 45 7.70 -0.36 17.15
C SER A 45 8.72 -1.25 17.84
N ARG A 46 9.93 -0.75 18.05
CA ARG A 46 10.98 -1.46 18.79
C ARG A 46 10.74 -1.39 20.30
N GLU A 47 10.20 -0.26 20.76
CA GLU A 47 9.95 0.02 22.18
C GLU A 47 8.67 -0.66 22.69
N HIS A 48 7.72 -0.97 21.80
CA HIS A 48 6.45 -1.62 22.11
C HIS A 48 6.19 -2.87 21.25
N PRO A 49 7.06 -3.89 21.30
CA PRO A 49 6.91 -5.10 20.49
C PRO A 49 5.60 -5.85 20.76
N GLU A 50 5.06 -5.77 21.98
CA GLU A 50 3.79 -6.39 22.39
C GLU A 50 2.56 -5.84 21.63
N LEU A 51 2.67 -4.62 21.10
CA LEU A 51 1.64 -3.96 20.30
C LEU A 51 1.77 -4.25 18.80
N THR A 52 2.84 -4.95 18.37
CA THR A 52 3.20 -5.10 16.97
C THR A 52 3.40 -6.58 16.60
N ASP A 53 4.62 -7.01 16.32
CA ASP A 53 5.02 -8.34 15.88
C ASP A 53 5.48 -9.26 17.03
N GLY A 54 5.67 -8.72 18.25
CA GLY A 54 6.22 -9.43 19.40
C GLY A 54 7.76 -9.52 19.43
N PHE A 55 8.46 -9.00 18.41
CA PHE A 55 9.92 -9.04 18.26
C PHE A 55 10.57 -7.66 18.26
N GLY A 56 9.81 -6.60 17.96
CA GLY A 56 10.31 -5.23 17.84
C GLY A 56 11.08 -5.00 16.55
N TRP A 57 10.76 -5.75 15.48
CA TRP A 57 11.47 -5.64 14.21
C TRP A 57 10.95 -4.46 13.39
N THR A 58 11.90 -3.74 12.80
CA THR A 58 11.66 -2.41 12.21
C THR A 58 11.99 -2.34 10.72
N TYR A 59 12.43 -3.46 10.14
CA TYR A 59 12.43 -3.68 8.71
C TYR A 59 11.34 -4.71 8.38
N ASN A 60 10.28 -4.25 7.71
CA ASN A 60 9.13 -5.07 7.31
C ASN A 60 8.80 -4.77 5.85
N HIS A 61 8.92 -5.76 4.96
CA HIS A 61 8.88 -5.48 3.53
C HIS A 61 8.37 -6.64 2.66
N ALA A 62 8.30 -6.38 1.36
CA ALA A 62 7.89 -7.30 0.30
C ALA A 62 6.57 -8.06 0.59
N PRO A 63 5.46 -7.36 0.90
CA PRO A 63 4.22 -8.04 1.21
C PRO A 63 3.61 -8.76 0.00
N MET A 64 2.90 -9.85 0.26
CA MET A 64 2.15 -10.69 -0.68
C MET A 64 0.72 -10.83 -0.16
N LEU A 65 -0.25 -10.97 -1.06
CA LEU A 65 -1.67 -11.01 -0.70
C LEU A 65 -2.39 -12.16 -1.43
N ALA A 66 -3.22 -12.88 -0.70
CA ALA A 66 -4.16 -13.87 -1.23
C ALA A 66 -5.53 -13.75 -0.55
N TYR A 67 -6.56 -14.30 -1.18
CA TYR A 67 -7.89 -14.45 -0.58
C TYR A 67 -8.35 -15.89 -0.68
N TRP A 68 -8.48 -16.57 0.45
CA TRP A 68 -8.81 -17.99 0.46
C TRP A 68 -9.70 -18.30 1.65
N ASN A 69 -10.67 -19.20 1.44
CA ASN A 69 -11.60 -19.62 2.50
C ASN A 69 -12.19 -18.43 3.29
N GLU A 70 -12.73 -17.45 2.55
CA GLU A 70 -13.33 -16.22 3.07
C GLU A 70 -12.38 -15.37 3.95
N THR A 71 -11.09 -15.42 3.67
CA THR A 71 -10.05 -14.79 4.50
C THR A 71 -8.97 -14.19 3.62
N PHE A 72 -8.60 -12.94 3.88
CA PHE A 72 -7.38 -12.33 3.37
C PHE A 72 -6.17 -12.90 4.13
N TYR A 73 -5.12 -13.21 3.38
CA TYR A 73 -3.83 -13.63 3.89
C TYR A 73 -2.76 -12.67 3.38
N LEU A 74 -2.04 -12.01 4.30
CA LEU A 74 -0.95 -11.11 3.98
C LEU A 74 0.34 -11.64 4.56
N GLU A 75 1.23 -12.09 3.69
CA GLU A 75 2.59 -12.54 4.04
C GLU A 75 3.57 -11.38 3.85
N TYR A 76 4.56 -11.25 4.73
CA TYR A 76 5.67 -10.31 4.56
C TYR A 76 6.94 -10.86 5.21
N LEU A 77 8.10 -10.40 4.73
CA LEU A 77 9.39 -10.70 5.36
C LEU A 77 9.81 -9.57 6.29
N ALA A 78 10.59 -9.91 7.30
CA ALA A 78 11.08 -8.96 8.27
C ALA A 78 12.48 -9.31 8.77
N ASP A 79 13.21 -8.27 9.15
CA ASP A 79 14.54 -8.29 9.75
C ASP A 79 14.54 -7.29 10.92
N PRO A 80 15.43 -7.41 11.93
CA PRO A 80 15.41 -6.54 13.10
C PRO A 80 15.44 -5.04 12.81
N VAL A 81 16.30 -4.60 11.86
CA VAL A 81 16.60 -3.18 11.66
C VAL A 81 16.63 -2.74 10.20
N GLY A 82 17.18 -3.53 9.28
CA GLY A 82 17.38 -3.11 7.90
C GLY A 82 17.48 -4.31 6.95
N GLU A 83 17.49 -4.00 5.65
CA GLU A 83 17.52 -5.00 4.58
C GLU A 83 18.82 -5.81 4.63
N HIS A 84 18.66 -7.13 4.54
CA HIS A 84 19.74 -8.12 4.51
C HIS A 84 20.56 -8.16 5.81
N ILE A 85 19.93 -7.84 6.94
CA ILE A 85 20.57 -7.91 8.27
C ILE A 85 19.94 -9.08 9.04
N PRO A 86 20.53 -10.29 8.99
CA PRO A 86 19.97 -11.44 9.66
C PRO A 86 19.93 -11.25 11.20
N PRO A 87 19.07 -12.01 11.92
CA PRO A 87 18.19 -13.05 11.40
C PRO A 87 16.99 -12.49 10.63
N SER A 88 16.45 -13.26 9.71
CA SER A 88 15.25 -12.90 8.94
C SER A 88 14.19 -13.98 9.08
N GLN A 89 12.92 -13.57 9.00
CA GLN A 89 11.78 -14.48 9.04
C GLN A 89 10.64 -13.95 8.18
N THR A 90 9.66 -14.81 7.90
CA THR A 90 8.42 -14.43 7.22
C THR A 90 7.24 -14.60 8.16
N SER A 91 6.39 -13.58 8.21
CA SER A 91 5.21 -13.51 9.06
C SER A 91 3.94 -13.37 8.22
N LEU A 92 2.80 -13.71 8.84
CA LEU A 92 1.48 -13.72 8.23
C LEU A 92 0.49 -12.92 9.09
N LEU A 93 -0.29 -12.05 8.47
CA LEU A 93 -1.51 -11.47 9.02
C LEU A 93 -2.73 -12.02 8.27
N THR A 94 -3.88 -12.07 8.95
CA THR A 94 -5.14 -12.48 8.33
C THR A 94 -6.26 -11.49 8.64
N SER A 95 -7.25 -11.41 7.75
CA SER A 95 -8.44 -10.58 7.94
C SER A 95 -9.66 -11.18 7.26
N LYS A 96 -10.85 -11.01 7.85
CA LYS A 96 -12.12 -11.41 7.23
C LYS A 96 -12.71 -10.33 6.34
N ASP A 97 -12.43 -9.06 6.63
CA ASP A 97 -13.06 -7.89 6.02
C ASP A 97 -12.07 -6.95 5.31
N GLY A 98 -10.77 -7.22 5.43
CA GLY A 98 -9.69 -6.37 4.91
C GLY A 98 -9.45 -5.09 5.71
N ALA A 99 -10.20 -4.86 6.80
CA ALA A 99 -10.11 -3.68 7.66
C ALA A 99 -9.53 -4.03 9.05
N ASN A 100 -9.96 -5.15 9.63
CA ASN A 100 -9.51 -5.64 10.93
C ASN A 100 -8.57 -6.84 10.71
N TRP A 101 -7.32 -6.68 11.10
CA TRP A 101 -6.26 -7.66 10.87
C TRP A 101 -5.78 -8.30 12.17
N SER A 102 -5.43 -9.59 12.11
CA SER A 102 -4.82 -10.31 13.23
C SER A 102 -3.44 -9.74 13.56
N LYS A 103 -2.92 -10.03 14.77
CA LYS A 103 -1.48 -9.86 15.02
C LYS A 103 -0.67 -10.76 14.07
N PRO A 104 0.56 -10.37 13.71
CA PRO A 104 1.45 -11.23 12.91
C PRO A 104 1.73 -12.55 13.62
N VAL A 105 1.77 -13.63 12.84
CA VAL A 105 2.29 -14.93 13.28
C VAL A 105 3.41 -15.38 12.35
N VAL A 106 4.48 -15.94 12.90
CA VAL A 106 5.61 -16.43 12.09
C VAL A 106 5.17 -17.65 11.27
N ILE A 107 5.21 -17.54 9.94
CA ILE A 107 4.84 -18.62 9.02
C ILE A 107 6.08 -19.41 8.55
N PHE A 108 7.21 -18.71 8.36
CA PHE A 108 8.53 -19.32 8.15
C PHE A 108 9.54 -18.69 9.12
N PRO A 109 10.08 -19.47 10.07
CA PRO A 109 10.94 -18.95 11.12
C PRO A 109 12.36 -18.69 10.61
N GLN A 110 13.20 -18.14 11.49
CA GLN A 110 14.63 -17.99 11.26
C GLN A 110 15.28 -19.35 10.95
N TYR A 111 16.19 -19.37 9.98
CA TYR A 111 16.89 -20.59 9.56
C TYR A 111 18.39 -20.45 9.78
N LYS A 112 18.98 -21.33 10.60
CA LYS A 112 20.42 -21.33 10.86
C LYS A 112 21.18 -21.92 9.69
N ILE A 113 22.13 -21.18 9.15
CA ILE A 113 23.03 -21.62 8.09
C ILE A 113 24.04 -22.61 8.69
N PRO A 114 24.35 -23.75 8.02
CA PRO A 114 25.42 -24.64 8.46
C PRO A 114 26.77 -23.91 8.55
N ASP A 115 27.44 -24.02 9.69
CA ASP A 115 28.79 -23.47 9.86
C ASP A 115 29.74 -24.04 8.79
N GLY A 116 30.59 -23.18 8.23
CA GLY A 116 31.48 -23.53 7.11
C GLY A 116 30.90 -23.27 5.73
N THR A 117 29.63 -22.85 5.61
CA THR A 117 29.03 -22.43 4.32
C THR A 117 29.80 -21.24 3.72
N ARG A 118 30.04 -21.28 2.40
CA ARG A 118 30.79 -20.29 1.63
C ARG A 118 30.04 -19.93 0.36
N LYS A 119 30.29 -18.74 -0.17
CA LYS A 119 29.93 -18.35 -1.54
C LYS A 119 31.19 -18.14 -2.37
N GLU A 120 31.15 -18.52 -3.64
CA GLU A 120 32.25 -18.23 -4.56
C GLU A 120 32.49 -16.71 -4.64
N GLY A 121 33.75 -16.29 -4.60
CA GLY A 121 34.12 -14.87 -4.65
C GLY A 121 33.93 -14.09 -3.33
N ASN A 122 33.34 -14.69 -2.29
CA ASN A 122 33.25 -14.08 -0.96
C ASN A 122 34.25 -14.74 0.01
N PRO A 123 35.17 -13.99 0.65
CA PRO A 123 36.16 -14.56 1.58
C PRO A 123 35.56 -14.98 2.94
N VAL A 124 34.36 -14.51 3.27
CA VAL A 124 33.70 -14.78 4.55
C VAL A 124 33.17 -16.22 4.58
N VAL A 125 33.25 -16.83 5.75
CA VAL A 125 32.73 -18.17 6.01
C VAL A 125 31.64 -18.04 7.04
N ALA A 126 30.46 -18.62 6.75
CA ALA A 126 29.35 -18.60 7.70
C ALA A 126 29.77 -19.28 9.02
N LYS A 127 29.54 -18.58 10.13
CA LYS A 127 29.71 -19.08 11.49
C LYS A 127 28.64 -18.44 12.37
N ASP A 128 27.79 -19.26 12.97
CA ASP A 128 26.63 -18.82 13.77
C ASP A 128 25.75 -17.78 13.06
N LEU A 129 25.54 -18.01 11.75
CA LEU A 129 24.81 -17.09 10.88
C LEU A 129 23.40 -17.61 10.61
N TYR A 130 22.43 -16.70 10.55
CA TYR A 130 21.06 -17.00 10.10
C TYR A 130 20.85 -16.54 8.67
N ALA A 131 19.94 -17.21 7.97
CA ALA A 131 19.54 -16.86 6.62
C ALA A 131 18.80 -15.51 6.56
N THR A 132 18.85 -14.89 5.38
CA THR A 132 18.01 -13.73 5.02
C THR A 132 16.87 -14.22 4.13
N MET A 133 15.61 -13.90 4.46
CA MET A 133 14.48 -14.29 3.62
C MET A 133 14.26 -13.28 2.48
N HIS A 134 13.87 -13.78 1.31
CA HIS A 134 13.51 -12.93 0.16
C HIS A 134 12.50 -13.62 -0.76
N GLN A 135 11.34 -13.01 -1.02
CA GLN A 135 10.31 -13.60 -1.90
C GLN A 135 9.73 -12.60 -2.89
N ARG A 136 9.32 -13.11 -4.06
CA ARG A 136 8.49 -12.42 -5.07
C ARG A 136 7.10 -13.01 -5.25
N ILE A 137 6.85 -14.16 -4.63
CA ILE A 137 5.57 -14.86 -4.56
C ILE A 137 5.48 -15.52 -3.18
N GLY A 138 4.37 -15.31 -2.48
CA GLY A 138 4.11 -15.88 -1.16
C GLY A 138 3.02 -16.96 -1.16
N PHE A 139 2.12 -16.94 -2.13
CA PHE A 139 0.95 -17.84 -2.15
C PHE A 139 0.80 -18.60 -3.46
N TYR A 140 0.16 -19.76 -3.37
CA TYR A 140 -0.39 -20.49 -4.51
C TYR A 140 -1.59 -21.34 -4.05
N THR A 141 -2.75 -21.11 -4.65
CA THR A 141 -3.94 -21.94 -4.46
C THR A 141 -4.00 -23.01 -5.54
N ALA A 142 -3.79 -24.27 -5.15
CA ALA A 142 -3.82 -25.39 -6.08
C ALA A 142 -5.24 -25.75 -6.53
N SER A 143 -5.36 -26.47 -7.64
CA SER A 143 -6.65 -26.95 -8.18
C SER A 143 -7.45 -27.79 -7.17
N ASN A 144 -6.75 -28.52 -6.28
CA ASN A 144 -7.32 -29.29 -5.18
C ASN A 144 -7.70 -28.44 -3.95
N LYS A 145 -7.72 -27.10 -4.10
CA LYS A 145 -8.14 -26.10 -3.12
C LYS A 145 -7.21 -25.92 -1.92
N LYS A 146 -6.06 -26.60 -1.86
CA LYS A 146 -5.05 -26.30 -0.83
C LYS A 146 -4.39 -24.95 -1.09
N LEU A 147 -4.24 -24.15 -0.04
CA LEU A 147 -3.43 -22.93 -0.06
C LEU A 147 -2.01 -23.26 0.37
N LEU A 148 -1.05 -23.04 -0.53
CA LEU A 148 0.38 -23.12 -0.24
C LEU A 148 0.89 -21.72 0.11
N ALA A 149 1.63 -21.63 1.22
CA ALA A 149 2.50 -20.49 1.51
C ALA A 149 3.93 -20.82 1.10
N LEU A 150 4.70 -19.82 0.66
CA LEU A 150 6.03 -19.98 0.05
C LEU A 150 7.03 -19.01 0.68
N GLY A 151 8.19 -19.52 1.05
CA GLY A 151 9.30 -18.71 1.57
C GLY A 151 10.59 -19.05 0.84
N PHE A 152 11.60 -18.20 0.88
CA PHE A 152 12.93 -18.54 0.38
C PHE A 152 14.00 -18.06 1.35
N TYR A 153 14.97 -18.93 1.62
CA TYR A 153 16.12 -18.63 2.46
C TYR A 153 17.34 -18.38 1.58
N GLY A 154 17.77 -17.12 1.54
CA GLY A 154 19.04 -16.70 0.96
C GLY A 154 20.16 -16.63 1.99
N ILE A 155 21.35 -16.32 1.53
CA ILE A 155 22.55 -16.20 2.36
C ILE A 155 23.12 -14.80 2.17
N THR A 156 23.44 -14.14 3.28
CA THR A 156 24.10 -12.84 3.31
C THR A 156 25.29 -12.94 4.26
N LEU A 157 26.49 -13.16 3.71
CA LEU A 157 27.71 -13.36 4.50
C LEU A 157 28.26 -12.05 5.09
N ASP A 158 27.97 -10.92 4.45
CA ASP A 158 28.35 -9.58 4.90
C ASP A 158 27.34 -8.53 4.39
N ALA A 159 27.47 -7.28 4.83
CA ALA A 159 26.50 -6.21 4.54
C ALA A 159 26.32 -5.85 3.06
N LYS A 160 27.21 -6.31 2.16
CA LYS A 160 27.13 -6.08 0.71
C LYS A 160 26.74 -7.33 -0.07
N ASP A 161 26.62 -8.47 0.60
CA ASP A 161 26.18 -9.72 -0.02
C ASP A 161 24.68 -9.68 -0.33
N ASP A 162 24.26 -10.45 -1.33
CA ASP A 162 22.90 -10.42 -1.87
C ASP A 162 22.23 -11.80 -1.66
N PRO A 163 21.08 -11.89 -0.97
CA PRO A 163 20.43 -13.17 -0.70
C PRO A 163 19.79 -13.81 -1.94
N ASN A 164 19.62 -13.07 -3.04
CA ASN A 164 19.04 -13.52 -4.31
C ASN A 164 20.07 -13.50 -5.46
N ASP A 165 21.31 -13.88 -5.16
CA ASP A 165 22.39 -14.06 -6.12
C ASP A 165 22.39 -15.44 -6.84
N GLY A 166 21.43 -16.31 -6.49
CA GLY A 166 21.33 -17.68 -7.02
C GLY A 166 22.18 -18.70 -6.25
N ASN A 167 22.83 -18.27 -5.16
CA ASN A 167 23.66 -19.10 -4.28
C ASN A 167 23.04 -19.20 -2.87
N GLY A 168 21.71 -19.11 -2.77
CA GLY A 168 20.97 -19.26 -1.52
C GLY A 168 20.87 -20.70 -1.03
N ILE A 169 19.96 -20.96 -0.09
CA ILE A 169 19.69 -22.30 0.44
C ILE A 169 18.61 -22.99 -0.39
N GLY A 170 17.46 -22.35 -0.51
CA GLY A 170 16.33 -22.92 -1.24
C GLY A 170 14.99 -22.33 -0.82
N ARG A 171 13.98 -22.72 -1.60
CA ARG A 171 12.59 -22.33 -1.40
C ARG A 171 11.87 -23.34 -0.52
N VAL A 172 11.11 -22.84 0.43
CA VAL A 172 10.27 -23.61 1.33
C VAL A 172 8.79 -23.40 1.04
N VAL A 173 7.99 -24.38 1.44
CA VAL A 173 6.54 -24.41 1.27
C VAL A 173 5.91 -25.02 2.51
N ARG A 174 4.70 -24.56 2.85
CA ARG A 174 3.81 -25.26 3.77
C ARG A 174 2.35 -24.99 3.41
N GLU A 175 1.46 -25.87 3.84
CA GLU A 175 0.02 -25.67 3.68
C GLU A 175 -0.53 -24.76 4.79
N ILE A 176 -1.37 -23.80 4.41
CA ILE A 176 -2.32 -23.16 5.31
C ILE A 176 -3.64 -23.93 5.20
N LYS A 177 -4.12 -24.49 6.29
CA LYS A 177 -5.33 -25.31 6.34
C LYS A 177 -6.58 -24.47 6.55
N THR A 178 -7.75 -25.05 6.27
CA THR A 178 -9.05 -24.38 6.36
C THR A 178 -9.40 -23.91 7.78
N ASP A 179 -8.84 -24.57 8.79
CA ASP A 179 -8.97 -24.19 10.21
C ASP A 179 -7.99 -23.10 10.66
N GLY A 180 -7.15 -22.59 9.74
CA GLY A 180 -6.12 -21.59 10.02
C GLY A 180 -4.80 -22.16 10.55
N THR A 181 -4.73 -23.47 10.83
CA THR A 181 -3.47 -24.10 11.26
C THR A 181 -2.53 -24.34 10.08
N PHE A 182 -1.25 -24.56 10.39
CA PHE A 182 -0.23 -24.74 9.36
C PHE A 182 0.28 -26.18 9.31
N GLY A 183 0.39 -26.75 8.09
CA GLY A 183 1.14 -27.99 7.85
C GLY A 183 2.65 -27.82 8.12
N PRO A 184 3.44 -28.89 8.21
CA PRO A 184 4.89 -28.78 8.40
C PRO A 184 5.58 -28.05 7.25
N ILE A 185 6.75 -27.48 7.53
CA ILE A 185 7.58 -26.79 6.54
C ILE A 185 8.39 -27.83 5.76
N TYR A 186 8.43 -27.67 4.44
CA TYR A 186 9.24 -28.49 3.53
C TYR A 186 10.05 -27.60 2.60
N PHE A 187 11.22 -28.06 2.15
CA PHE A 187 11.83 -27.51 0.94
C PHE A 187 11.05 -27.98 -0.29
N ILE A 188 10.68 -27.06 -1.17
CA ILE A 188 10.10 -27.36 -2.48
C ILE A 188 11.17 -27.39 -3.58
N ARG A 189 12.26 -26.64 -3.38
CA ARG A 189 13.36 -26.52 -4.33
C ARG A 189 14.63 -26.08 -3.61
N TYR A 190 15.74 -26.76 -3.86
CA TYR A 190 17.06 -26.38 -3.34
C TYR A 190 17.83 -25.56 -4.38
N ASN A 191 18.70 -24.67 -3.93
CA ASN A 191 19.80 -24.17 -4.75
C ASN A 191 20.92 -25.22 -4.82
N HIS A 192 21.78 -25.14 -5.83
CA HIS A 192 22.77 -26.14 -6.21
C HIS A 192 23.69 -26.65 -5.08
N ALA A 193 24.00 -25.84 -4.05
CA ALA A 193 24.86 -26.23 -2.94
C ALA A 193 24.12 -27.03 -1.83
N PHE A 194 22.79 -27.10 -1.89
CA PHE A 194 21.95 -27.65 -0.83
C PHE A 194 21.13 -28.85 -1.30
N ASN A 195 20.84 -29.75 -0.36
CA ASN A 195 20.11 -31.00 -0.57
C ASN A 195 19.61 -31.56 0.77
N PRO A 196 18.84 -32.66 0.79
CA PRO A 196 18.28 -33.20 2.04
C PRO A 196 19.30 -33.57 3.13
N LYS A 197 20.59 -33.74 2.81
CA LYS A 197 21.63 -34.12 3.78
C LYS A 197 22.21 -32.92 4.55
N ASN A 198 22.05 -31.70 4.04
CA ASN A 198 22.62 -30.48 4.63
C ASN A 198 21.56 -29.38 4.90
N THR A 199 20.29 -29.76 4.98
CA THR A 199 19.19 -28.85 5.31
C THR A 199 18.31 -29.36 6.45
N SER A 200 17.70 -28.44 7.20
CA SER A 200 16.97 -28.73 8.44
C SER A 200 15.48 -29.07 8.25
N TYR A 201 14.94 -28.87 7.06
CA TYR A 201 13.56 -29.27 6.72
C TYR A 201 13.56 -30.38 5.67
N PRO A 202 12.59 -31.31 5.73
CA PRO A 202 12.44 -32.36 4.73
C PRO A 202 12.07 -31.78 3.35
N PHE A 203 12.34 -32.55 2.29
CA PHE A 203 11.88 -32.22 0.94
C PHE A 203 10.40 -32.54 0.76
N TYR A 204 9.61 -31.70 0.08
CA TYR A 204 8.14 -31.79 0.04
C TYR A 204 7.61 -33.16 -0.39
N ALA A 205 8.31 -33.84 -1.31
CA ALA A 205 7.93 -35.16 -1.84
C ALA A 205 7.92 -36.27 -0.76
N SER A 206 8.58 -36.04 0.37
CA SER A 206 8.57 -36.95 1.53
C SER A 206 7.31 -36.83 2.40
N SER A 207 6.45 -35.83 2.15
CA SER A 207 5.19 -35.68 2.88
C SER A 207 4.28 -36.89 2.69
N LYS A 208 3.60 -37.28 3.76
CA LYS A 208 2.57 -38.33 3.73
C LYS A 208 1.24 -37.83 3.15
N ASP A 209 1.01 -36.51 3.15
CA ASP A 209 -0.17 -35.91 2.51
C ASP A 209 0.04 -35.87 0.99
N LYS A 210 -0.60 -36.80 0.29
CA LYS A 210 -0.51 -36.90 -1.18
C LYS A 210 -1.17 -35.73 -1.91
N ALA A 211 -2.19 -35.11 -1.32
CA ALA A 211 -2.82 -33.93 -1.91
C ALA A 211 -1.90 -32.71 -1.79
N PHE A 212 -1.15 -32.58 -0.69
CA PHE A 212 -0.12 -31.54 -0.56
C PHE A 212 1.02 -31.74 -1.57
N VAL A 213 1.52 -32.97 -1.74
CA VAL A 213 2.54 -33.27 -2.76
C VAL A 213 2.03 -32.94 -4.16
N ALA A 214 0.78 -33.30 -4.48
CA ALA A 214 0.15 -32.96 -5.76
C ALA A 214 0.04 -31.45 -5.98
N ALA A 215 -0.34 -30.68 -4.95
CA ALA A 215 -0.38 -29.22 -5.01
C ALA A 215 1.00 -28.60 -5.29
N CYS A 216 2.06 -29.12 -4.65
CA CYS A 216 3.43 -28.67 -4.91
C CYS A 216 3.89 -29.00 -6.34
N ASN A 217 3.59 -30.21 -6.83
CA ASN A 217 3.89 -30.61 -8.21
C ASN A 217 3.15 -29.73 -9.22
N GLU A 218 1.88 -29.40 -8.93
CA GLU A 218 1.09 -28.50 -9.76
C GLU A 218 1.75 -27.12 -9.85
N LEU A 219 2.11 -26.50 -8.72
CA LEU A 219 2.84 -25.23 -8.68
C LEU A 219 4.11 -25.27 -9.54
N LEU A 220 4.95 -26.29 -9.36
CA LEU A 220 6.20 -26.46 -10.11
C LEU A 220 5.99 -26.64 -11.62
N SER A 221 4.78 -27.03 -12.05
CA SER A 221 4.44 -27.18 -13.46
C SER A 221 4.01 -25.88 -14.14
N LYS A 222 3.79 -24.79 -13.38
CA LYS A 222 3.25 -23.52 -13.89
C LYS A 222 4.36 -22.55 -14.31
N PRO A 223 4.58 -22.29 -15.61
CA PRO A 223 5.68 -21.43 -16.08
C PRO A 223 5.61 -20.01 -15.50
N LEU A 224 4.40 -19.43 -15.42
CA LEU A 224 4.20 -18.11 -14.81
C LEU A 224 4.57 -18.05 -13.33
N MET A 225 4.39 -19.15 -12.58
CA MET A 225 4.81 -19.20 -11.18
C MET A 225 6.32 -19.31 -11.08
N MET A 226 6.91 -20.19 -11.89
CA MET A 226 8.37 -20.36 -11.94
C MET A 226 9.07 -19.06 -12.36
N GLN A 227 8.48 -18.27 -13.26
CA GLN A 227 9.04 -16.98 -13.64
C GLN A 227 9.20 -16.01 -12.47
N GLN A 228 8.39 -16.14 -11.41
CA GLN A 228 8.51 -15.33 -10.20
C GLN A 228 9.69 -15.75 -9.31
N TRP A 229 10.29 -16.92 -9.55
CA TRP A 229 11.40 -17.45 -8.75
C TRP A 229 12.78 -17.13 -9.34
N VAL A 230 12.81 -16.50 -10.52
CA VAL A 230 14.04 -16.27 -11.32
C VAL A 230 15.15 -15.59 -10.53
N GLU A 231 14.81 -14.70 -9.60
CA GLU A 231 15.78 -13.93 -8.82
C GLU A 231 16.54 -14.82 -7.85
N GLU A 232 15.84 -15.69 -7.13
CA GLU A 232 16.40 -16.50 -6.06
C GLU A 232 16.92 -17.86 -6.53
N ALA A 233 16.35 -18.38 -7.62
CA ALA A 233 16.72 -19.68 -8.19
C ALA A 233 18.16 -19.68 -8.76
N ASP A 234 18.69 -20.89 -8.93
CA ASP A 234 19.93 -21.10 -9.67
C ASP A 234 19.82 -20.46 -11.07
N ARG A 235 20.91 -19.91 -11.58
CA ARG A 235 20.90 -19.09 -12.81
C ARG A 235 20.50 -19.89 -14.06
N ASP A 236 20.75 -21.19 -14.06
CA ASP A 236 20.44 -22.14 -15.12
C ASP A 236 19.20 -23.01 -14.82
N ASP A 237 18.47 -22.73 -13.74
CA ASP A 237 17.33 -23.50 -13.27
C ASP A 237 16.30 -23.80 -14.38
N VAL A 238 16.22 -25.07 -14.80
CA VAL A 238 15.42 -25.53 -15.94
C VAL A 238 13.92 -25.18 -15.88
N LEU A 239 13.34 -24.95 -14.70
CA LEU A 239 11.92 -24.61 -14.57
C LEU A 239 11.62 -23.14 -14.92
N ILE A 240 12.62 -22.27 -14.87
CA ILE A 240 12.46 -20.84 -15.15
C ILE A 240 12.40 -20.61 -16.67
N PRO A 241 11.31 -20.06 -17.24
CA PRO A 241 11.19 -19.89 -18.69
C PRO A 241 12.14 -18.82 -19.25
N LEU A 242 12.15 -17.63 -18.65
CA LEU A 242 13.05 -16.53 -19.03
C LEU A 242 14.16 -16.37 -17.98
N LYS A 243 15.38 -16.80 -18.33
CA LYS A 243 16.55 -16.84 -17.42
C LYS A 243 17.10 -15.48 -17.05
N LYS A 244 16.88 -14.47 -17.91
CA LYS A 244 17.35 -13.12 -17.64
C LYS A 244 16.68 -12.61 -16.36
N GLN A 245 17.48 -12.05 -15.47
CA GLN A 245 17.16 -11.71 -14.08
C GLN A 245 16.26 -10.46 -13.94
N TYR A 246 15.16 -10.42 -14.69
CA TYR A 246 14.11 -9.42 -14.54
C TYR A 246 13.42 -9.58 -13.19
N LYS A 247 13.04 -8.46 -12.58
CA LYS A 247 12.73 -8.39 -11.16
C LYS A 247 11.24 -8.24 -10.91
N ALA A 248 10.73 -8.97 -9.91
CA ALA A 248 9.37 -8.90 -9.38
C ALA A 248 8.28 -9.12 -10.44
N PHE A 249 8.36 -10.25 -11.15
CA PHE A 249 7.36 -10.62 -12.15
C PHE A 249 5.93 -10.62 -11.58
N SER A 250 4.99 -10.07 -12.37
CA SER A 250 3.55 -10.18 -12.20
C SER A 250 2.90 -10.32 -13.57
N PHE A 251 1.67 -10.82 -13.62
CA PHE A 251 0.96 -11.04 -14.87
C PHE A 251 -0.55 -10.92 -14.71
N TYR A 252 -1.23 -10.80 -15.85
CA TYR A 252 -2.66 -11.02 -15.99
C TYR A 252 -2.99 -11.52 -17.40
N HIS A 253 -4.16 -12.14 -17.55
CA HIS A 253 -4.65 -12.60 -18.85
C HIS A 253 -5.54 -11.55 -19.53
N LEU A 254 -5.25 -11.29 -20.80
CA LEU A 254 -6.08 -10.47 -21.69
C LEU A 254 -7.37 -11.20 -22.09
N PRO A 255 -8.39 -10.48 -22.57
CA PRO A 255 -9.63 -11.10 -23.05
C PRO A 255 -9.44 -12.12 -24.18
N ASP A 256 -8.36 -11.99 -24.96
CA ASP A 256 -8.00 -12.91 -26.06
C ASP A 256 -7.14 -14.11 -25.60
N GLY A 257 -6.91 -14.26 -24.29
CA GLY A 257 -6.17 -15.37 -23.69
C GLY A 257 -4.65 -15.19 -23.68
N ARG A 258 -4.10 -14.12 -24.27
CA ARG A 258 -2.67 -13.81 -24.11
C ARG A 258 -2.36 -13.37 -22.69
N THR A 259 -1.12 -13.59 -22.27
CA THR A 259 -0.64 -13.17 -20.95
C THR A 259 0.21 -11.92 -21.08
N VAL A 260 -0.08 -10.90 -20.29
CA VAL A 260 0.81 -9.75 -20.10
C VAL A 260 1.77 -10.06 -18.97
N GLY A 261 3.07 -9.85 -19.19
CA GLY A 261 4.09 -9.84 -18.15
C GLY A 261 4.47 -8.42 -17.76
N LEU A 262 4.65 -8.19 -16.46
CA LEU A 262 5.14 -6.94 -15.88
C LEU A 262 6.25 -7.21 -14.86
N TRP A 263 7.29 -6.40 -14.89
CA TRP A 263 8.42 -6.42 -13.95
C TRP A 263 8.73 -4.99 -13.47
N LYS A 264 9.67 -4.83 -12.52
CA LYS A 264 10.21 -3.51 -12.13
C LYS A 264 10.58 -2.67 -13.37
N TYR A 265 10.58 -1.34 -13.21
CA TYR A 265 10.76 -0.35 -14.29
C TYR A 265 9.65 -0.35 -15.35
N ALA A 266 8.49 -0.89 -15.01
CA ALA A 266 7.41 -1.20 -15.96
C ALA A 266 7.93 -1.94 -17.20
N LEU A 267 8.92 -2.82 -17.04
CA LEU A 267 9.28 -3.71 -18.15
C LEU A 267 8.10 -4.63 -18.44
N THR A 268 7.84 -4.88 -19.71
CA THR A 268 6.69 -5.66 -20.14
C THR A 268 7.03 -6.53 -21.36
N SER A 269 6.32 -7.64 -21.47
CA SER A 269 6.27 -8.50 -22.65
C SER A 269 4.92 -9.22 -22.71
N ILE A 270 4.62 -9.85 -23.84
CA ILE A 270 3.41 -10.64 -24.05
C ILE A 270 3.80 -12.10 -24.25
N SER A 271 3.02 -13.02 -23.70
CA SER A 271 3.09 -14.45 -23.97
C SER A 271 1.81 -14.94 -24.63
N LYS A 272 1.95 -15.90 -25.56
CA LYS A 272 0.83 -16.58 -26.24
C LYS A 272 0.63 -18.01 -25.75
N ASP A 273 1.48 -18.47 -24.83
CA ASP A 273 1.59 -19.86 -24.40
C ASP A 273 1.77 -19.97 -22.88
N ASP A 274 1.10 -19.08 -22.14
CA ASP A 274 1.01 -19.09 -20.68
C ASP A 274 2.40 -19.00 -20.00
N GLY A 275 3.23 -18.09 -20.50
CA GLY A 275 4.55 -17.76 -19.95
C GLY A 275 5.68 -18.73 -20.32
N LYS A 276 5.45 -19.71 -21.19
CA LYS A 276 6.51 -20.61 -21.68
C LYS A 276 7.50 -19.85 -22.57
N THR A 277 7.00 -18.99 -23.44
CA THR A 277 7.79 -18.08 -24.26
C THR A 277 7.24 -16.66 -24.23
N TRP A 278 8.10 -15.70 -24.52
CA TRP A 278 7.79 -14.27 -24.52
C TRP A 278 8.03 -13.72 -25.92
N GLN A 279 7.06 -12.98 -26.47
CA GLN A 279 7.07 -12.51 -27.85
C GLN A 279 8.26 -11.61 -28.17
N TYR A 280 8.79 -10.92 -27.16
CA TYR A 280 9.98 -10.09 -27.25
C TYR A 280 10.68 -10.03 -25.90
N VAL A 281 11.97 -9.68 -25.93
CA VAL A 281 12.74 -9.38 -24.72
C VAL A 281 12.03 -8.25 -23.95
N PRO A 282 11.76 -8.37 -22.64
CA PRO A 282 11.06 -7.33 -21.90
C PRO A 282 11.71 -5.94 -22.04
N LEU A 283 10.88 -4.96 -22.39
CA LEU A 283 11.22 -3.54 -22.60
C LEU A 283 10.32 -2.65 -21.74
N ARG A 284 10.73 -1.41 -21.45
CA ARG A 284 9.90 -0.46 -20.70
C ARG A 284 8.60 -0.20 -21.45
N ALA A 285 7.47 -0.32 -20.75
CA ALA A 285 6.15 0.01 -21.28
C ALA A 285 6.11 1.49 -21.70
N PRO A 286 5.81 1.82 -22.97
CA PRO A 286 5.81 3.20 -23.43
C PRO A 286 4.90 4.11 -22.60
N GLY A 287 5.37 5.31 -22.28
CA GLY A 287 4.63 6.32 -21.50
C GLY A 287 4.56 6.08 -19.99
N PHE A 288 4.80 4.86 -19.50
CA PHE A 288 4.82 4.61 -18.06
C PHE A 288 6.07 5.24 -17.42
N VAL A 289 5.86 6.08 -16.41
CA VAL A 289 6.92 6.53 -15.50
C VAL A 289 6.96 5.54 -14.33
N ASN A 290 8.02 4.75 -14.19
CA ASN A 290 8.19 3.80 -13.09
C ASN A 290 9.65 3.39 -12.93
N ALA A 291 10.04 3.10 -11.68
CA ALA A 291 11.40 2.72 -11.31
C ALA A 291 11.44 1.39 -10.51
N ASN A 292 12.26 1.32 -9.46
CA ASN A 292 12.62 0.09 -8.75
C ASN A 292 11.57 -0.45 -7.77
N ALA A 293 10.49 0.29 -7.51
CA ALA A 293 9.55 0.02 -6.42
C ALA A 293 8.37 -0.90 -6.79
N LYS A 294 8.53 -1.68 -7.88
CA LYS A 294 7.53 -2.55 -8.53
C LYS A 294 6.43 -1.77 -9.26
N ILE A 295 5.71 -2.53 -10.07
CA ILE A 295 4.41 -2.23 -10.67
C ILE A 295 3.57 -3.50 -10.50
N TRP A 296 2.29 -3.33 -10.17
CA TRP A 296 1.33 -4.41 -10.10
C TRP A 296 0.26 -4.20 -11.17
N GLY A 297 -0.10 -5.24 -11.92
CA GLY A 297 -1.21 -5.21 -12.87
C GLY A 297 -2.18 -6.35 -12.62
N GLN A 298 -3.48 -6.10 -12.76
CA GLN A 298 -4.51 -7.13 -12.66
C GLN A 298 -5.78 -6.78 -13.42
N LYS A 299 -6.59 -7.81 -13.69
CA LYS A 299 -8.01 -7.63 -14.02
C LYS A 299 -8.81 -7.26 -12.77
N MET A 300 -9.77 -6.36 -12.92
CA MET A 300 -10.65 -5.85 -11.88
C MET A 300 -12.01 -6.58 -11.90
N PRO A 301 -12.80 -6.52 -10.81
CA PRO A 301 -14.14 -7.13 -10.75
C PRO A 301 -15.11 -6.68 -11.85
N ASP A 302 -14.99 -5.44 -12.33
CA ASP A 302 -15.80 -4.88 -13.42
C ASP A 302 -15.34 -5.33 -14.83
N GLY A 303 -14.34 -6.21 -14.90
CA GLY A 303 -13.79 -6.76 -16.15
C GLY A 303 -12.72 -5.90 -16.82
N LYS A 304 -12.48 -4.68 -16.34
CA LYS A 304 -11.39 -3.81 -16.81
C LYS A 304 -10.06 -4.20 -16.18
N PHE A 305 -9.00 -3.46 -16.50
CA PHE A 305 -7.66 -3.71 -16.00
C PHE A 305 -7.13 -2.49 -15.26
N ALA A 306 -6.32 -2.73 -14.23
CA ALA A 306 -5.62 -1.68 -13.50
C ALA A 306 -4.14 -2.00 -13.37
N THR A 307 -3.32 -0.96 -13.37
CA THR A 307 -1.94 -1.00 -12.87
C THR A 307 -1.82 -0.09 -11.67
N VAL A 308 -1.25 -0.57 -10.58
CA VAL A 308 -0.91 0.22 -9.39
C VAL A 308 0.61 0.27 -9.24
N TYR A 309 1.17 1.47 -9.09
CA TYR A 309 2.62 1.70 -9.11
C TYR A 309 3.00 3.07 -8.55
N ASN A 310 4.30 3.27 -8.33
CA ASN A 310 4.84 4.61 -8.13
C ASN A 310 5.11 5.27 -9.50
N PRO A 311 4.39 6.34 -9.87
CA PRO A 311 4.53 7.02 -11.16
C PRO A 311 5.72 8.00 -11.15
N SER A 312 6.87 7.55 -10.65
CA SER A 312 8.00 8.40 -10.28
C SER A 312 9.30 7.57 -10.25
N GLU A 313 10.44 8.27 -10.27
CA GLU A 313 11.75 7.70 -9.91
C GLU A 313 11.92 7.58 -8.38
N PHE A 314 11.13 8.34 -7.62
CA PHE A 314 10.95 8.19 -6.18
C PHE A 314 9.84 7.16 -5.87
N ARG A 315 9.78 6.69 -4.62
CA ARG A 315 8.77 5.70 -4.20
C ARG A 315 7.49 6.34 -3.66
N TRP A 316 7.07 7.45 -4.25
CA TRP A 316 5.79 8.13 -3.99
C TRP A 316 5.29 8.88 -5.25
N PRO A 317 3.98 9.16 -5.32
CA PRO A 317 2.89 8.53 -4.56
C PRO A 317 2.73 7.05 -4.93
N LEU A 318 1.77 6.35 -4.33
CA LEU A 318 1.18 5.15 -4.94
C LEU A 318 -0.05 5.58 -5.78
N ALA A 319 -0.07 5.21 -7.06
CA ALA A 319 -1.08 5.65 -8.02
C ALA A 319 -1.66 4.47 -8.81
N ILE A 320 -2.82 4.69 -9.44
CA ILE A 320 -3.54 3.73 -10.27
C ILE A 320 -3.81 4.29 -11.66
N SER A 321 -3.61 3.45 -12.68
CA SER A 321 -4.02 3.68 -14.06
C SER A 321 -4.96 2.57 -14.49
N VAL A 322 -5.99 2.89 -15.29
CA VAL A 322 -7.04 1.96 -15.72
C VAL A 322 -7.02 1.80 -17.25
N SER A 323 -7.31 0.58 -17.70
CA SER A 323 -7.42 0.20 -19.10
C SER A 323 -8.68 -0.62 -19.34
N ASP A 324 -9.34 -0.38 -20.48
CA ASP A 324 -10.50 -1.18 -20.91
C ASP A 324 -10.07 -2.53 -21.51
N ASN A 325 -8.87 -2.62 -22.10
CA ASN A 325 -8.40 -3.78 -22.86
C ASN A 325 -7.17 -4.48 -22.25
N GLY A 326 -6.58 -3.92 -21.20
CA GLY A 326 -5.37 -4.45 -20.58
C GLY A 326 -4.07 -4.07 -21.29
N LEU A 327 -4.10 -3.15 -22.25
CA LEU A 327 -2.91 -2.70 -22.99
C LEU A 327 -2.80 -1.16 -22.98
N ASP A 328 -3.90 -0.47 -23.24
CA ASP A 328 -3.94 0.99 -23.32
C ASP A 328 -4.46 1.60 -22.03
N TYR A 329 -3.56 2.15 -21.21
CA TYR A 329 -3.88 2.82 -19.94
C TYR A 329 -4.00 4.33 -20.15
N LYS A 330 -5.09 4.94 -19.70
CA LYS A 330 -5.51 6.29 -20.16
C LYS A 330 -5.52 7.38 -19.08
N ASN A 331 -5.55 7.00 -17.80
CA ASN A 331 -5.63 7.92 -16.66
C ASN A 331 -4.55 7.59 -15.62
N LEU A 332 -4.32 8.52 -14.69
CA LEU A 332 -3.44 8.33 -13.54
C LEU A 332 -4.07 9.03 -12.32
N LEU A 333 -4.45 8.24 -11.31
CA LEU A 333 -5.15 8.70 -10.11
C LEU A 333 -4.40 8.28 -8.84
N LEU A 334 -4.61 9.01 -7.75
CA LEU A 334 -3.96 8.73 -6.47
C LEU A 334 -4.63 7.57 -5.73
N VAL A 335 -3.82 6.64 -5.22
CA VAL A 335 -4.23 5.60 -4.26
C VAL A 335 -3.80 6.03 -2.85
N ASN A 336 -2.51 6.28 -2.66
CA ASN A 336 -1.94 6.77 -1.40
C ASN A 336 -0.91 7.86 -1.69
N GLY A 337 -1.14 9.04 -1.11
CA GLY A 337 -0.26 10.21 -1.24
C GLY A 337 0.34 10.68 0.07
N GLU A 338 0.22 9.88 1.13
CA GLU A 338 0.83 10.15 2.42
C GLU A 338 2.15 9.38 2.55
N ILE A 339 3.12 9.99 3.22
CA ILE A 339 4.37 9.33 3.61
C ILE A 339 4.48 9.42 5.13
N SER A 340 4.36 8.27 5.80
CA SER A 340 4.61 8.17 7.23
C SER A 340 6.06 8.58 7.51
N THR A 341 6.34 9.18 8.67
CA THR A 341 7.73 9.40 9.08
C THR A 341 8.41 8.03 9.20
N MET A 342 9.59 7.86 8.59
CA MET A 342 10.42 6.66 8.82
C MET A 342 10.99 6.79 10.23
N ARG A 343 10.47 5.99 11.17
CA ARG A 343 10.80 6.15 12.59
C ARG A 343 12.14 5.53 12.90
N TYR A 344 12.47 4.42 12.23
CA TYR A 344 13.68 3.66 12.50
C TYR A 344 14.59 3.63 11.27
N GLY A 345 15.84 4.04 11.43
CA GLY A 345 16.84 3.95 10.37
C GLY A 345 17.25 2.50 10.10
N GLY A 346 17.75 2.23 8.90
CA GLY A 346 18.19 0.87 8.55
C GLY A 346 18.68 0.74 7.11
N ASN A 347 19.54 -0.26 6.90
CA ASN A 347 20.15 -0.54 5.59
C ASN A 347 19.10 -0.67 4.49
N TYR A 348 19.31 0.05 3.38
CA TYR A 348 18.43 0.14 2.21
C TYR A 348 16.95 0.46 2.50
N LYS A 349 16.60 0.98 3.68
CA LYS A 349 15.28 1.57 3.91
C LYS A 349 15.20 2.88 3.14
N SER A 350 14.07 3.09 2.48
CA SER A 350 13.84 4.22 1.57
C SER A 350 12.41 4.69 1.70
N TYR A 351 12.16 5.98 1.57
CA TYR A 351 10.87 6.57 1.91
C TYR A 351 9.73 6.21 0.94
N GLY A 352 8.49 6.23 1.45
CA GLY A 352 7.24 6.21 0.68
C GLY A 352 6.54 4.85 0.58
N PRO A 353 5.28 4.84 0.09
CA PRO A 353 4.50 3.63 -0.15
C PRO A 353 5.05 2.88 -1.37
N GLN A 354 5.44 1.62 -1.19
CA GLN A 354 6.29 0.93 -2.18
C GLN A 354 6.12 -0.59 -2.16
N TYR A 355 6.62 -1.25 -3.21
CA TYR A 355 6.58 -2.69 -3.38
C TYR A 355 5.16 -3.25 -3.48
N VAL A 356 4.30 -2.49 -4.16
CA VAL A 356 2.91 -2.87 -4.38
C VAL A 356 2.77 -4.28 -4.97
N ARG A 357 1.81 -5.02 -4.43
CA ARG A 357 1.41 -6.36 -4.86
C ARG A 357 -0.08 -6.54 -4.61
N GLY A 358 -0.78 -7.28 -5.46
CA GLY A 358 -2.18 -7.66 -5.24
C GLY A 358 -2.35 -9.16 -5.19
N ILE A 359 -3.59 -9.60 -5.33
CA ILE A 359 -3.96 -11.01 -5.37
C ILE A 359 -3.76 -11.53 -6.78
N GLN A 360 -2.92 -12.55 -6.93
CA GLN A 360 -2.65 -13.17 -8.21
C GLN A 360 -3.88 -13.90 -8.74
N GLU A 361 -4.02 -13.97 -10.07
CA GLU A 361 -4.99 -14.88 -10.68
C GLU A 361 -4.80 -16.31 -10.15
N GLY A 362 -5.90 -16.91 -9.70
CA GLY A 362 -5.93 -18.22 -9.05
C GLY A 362 -5.90 -18.17 -7.52
N ASP A 363 -5.34 -17.11 -6.91
CA ASP A 363 -5.22 -16.97 -5.44
C ASP A 363 -6.43 -16.29 -4.79
N GLY A 364 -7.57 -16.40 -5.46
CA GLY A 364 -8.89 -15.99 -5.01
C GLY A 364 -9.33 -14.60 -5.43
N VAL A 365 -10.62 -14.35 -5.22
CA VAL A 365 -11.28 -13.09 -5.55
C VAL A 365 -12.06 -12.66 -4.30
N PRO A 366 -11.68 -11.58 -3.63
CA PRO A 366 -12.46 -11.02 -2.54
C PRO A 366 -13.88 -10.67 -3.00
N PRO A 367 -14.91 -10.83 -2.14
CA PRO A 367 -16.28 -10.51 -2.50
C PRO A 367 -16.47 -8.99 -2.69
N GLY A 368 -17.54 -8.64 -3.40
CA GLY A 368 -17.93 -7.26 -3.64
C GLY A 368 -17.29 -6.65 -4.89
N ASN A 369 -17.38 -5.32 -4.98
CA ASN A 369 -16.94 -4.54 -6.14
C ASN A 369 -15.63 -3.79 -5.85
N ARG A 370 -14.72 -4.35 -5.07
CA ARG A 370 -13.43 -3.75 -4.73
C ARG A 370 -12.31 -4.71 -5.09
N PHE A 371 -11.16 -4.17 -5.46
CA PHE A 371 -9.92 -4.96 -5.50
C PHE A 371 -8.93 -4.41 -4.48
N TRP A 372 -7.94 -5.24 -4.15
CA TRP A 372 -7.09 -5.04 -2.98
C TRP A 372 -5.62 -5.15 -3.38
N VAL A 373 -4.82 -4.21 -2.88
CA VAL A 373 -3.36 -4.22 -3.02
C VAL A 373 -2.71 -4.01 -1.67
N THR A 374 -1.56 -4.63 -1.46
CA THR A 374 -0.69 -4.43 -0.29
C THR A 374 0.62 -3.80 -0.71
N TYR A 375 1.24 -3.07 0.21
CA TYR A 375 2.53 -2.41 0.04
C TYR A 375 3.12 -2.14 1.43
N SER A 376 4.41 -1.84 1.47
CA SER A 376 5.04 -1.32 2.69
C SER A 376 5.16 0.20 2.60
N MET A 377 5.14 0.88 3.73
CA MET A 377 5.57 2.28 3.87
C MET A 377 6.98 2.28 4.46
N ASN A 378 7.94 2.95 3.81
CA ASN A 378 9.33 3.09 4.27
C ASN A 378 10.12 1.79 4.48
N LYS A 379 9.59 0.64 4.02
CA LYS A 379 10.06 -0.71 4.43
C LYS A 379 10.01 -0.92 5.95
N GLU A 380 9.04 -0.31 6.62
CA GLU A 380 8.88 -0.28 8.07
C GLU A 380 7.48 -0.71 8.48
N ASP A 381 6.46 -0.11 7.87
CA ASP A 381 5.05 -0.41 8.13
C ASP A 381 4.42 -1.15 6.96
N LEU A 382 3.38 -1.92 7.23
CA LEU A 382 2.62 -2.62 6.20
C LEU A 382 1.23 -2.03 6.06
N TRP A 383 0.78 -1.98 4.82
CA TRP A 383 -0.47 -1.35 4.44
C TRP A 383 -1.21 -2.19 3.41
N VAL A 384 -2.52 -1.98 3.38
CA VAL A 384 -3.43 -2.47 2.36
C VAL A 384 -4.28 -1.30 1.88
N SER A 385 -4.49 -1.20 0.56
CA SER A 385 -5.51 -0.34 -0.03
C SER A 385 -6.65 -1.16 -0.58
N SER A 386 -7.87 -0.78 -0.23
CA SER A 386 -9.09 -1.25 -0.88
C SER A 386 -9.56 -0.20 -1.89
N ILE A 387 -9.76 -0.61 -3.14
CA ILE A 387 -10.03 0.31 -4.25
C ILE A 387 -11.37 -0.06 -4.89
N PRO A 388 -12.37 0.84 -4.91
CA PRO A 388 -13.66 0.58 -5.54
C PRO A 388 -13.55 0.37 -7.05
N THR A 389 -14.43 -0.47 -7.56
CA THR A 389 -14.66 -0.69 -8.98
C THR A 389 -16.14 -0.46 -9.32
N PRO A 390 -16.46 0.27 -10.41
CA PRO A 390 -15.54 0.93 -11.32
C PRO A 390 -14.74 2.06 -10.65
N VAL A 391 -13.47 2.21 -11.03
CA VAL A 391 -12.59 3.26 -10.53
C VAL A 391 -13.06 4.61 -11.08
N ARG A 392 -13.29 5.58 -10.20
CA ARG A 392 -13.77 6.92 -10.55
C ARG A 392 -12.81 7.99 -10.07
N ASP A 393 -12.71 9.09 -10.82
CA ASP A 393 -11.97 10.31 -10.46
C ASP A 393 -12.91 11.47 -10.07
N LYS A 394 -14.22 11.29 -10.27
CA LYS A 394 -15.25 12.32 -10.09
C LYS A 394 -16.47 11.75 -9.37
N VAL A 395 -17.14 12.65 -8.66
CA VAL A 395 -18.45 12.42 -8.03
C VAL A 395 -19.47 13.30 -8.72
N ALA A 396 -20.63 12.73 -9.03
CA ALA A 396 -21.79 13.47 -9.55
C ALA A 396 -22.87 13.58 -8.48
N GLY A 397 -23.63 14.66 -8.50
CA GLY A 397 -24.75 14.88 -7.59
C GLY A 397 -24.38 15.60 -6.28
N PRO A 398 -25.40 15.95 -5.48
CA PRO A 398 -25.22 16.67 -4.21
C PRO A 398 -24.52 15.79 -3.18
N VAL A 399 -23.65 16.39 -2.36
CA VAL A 399 -23.04 15.73 -1.20
C VAL A 399 -23.92 16.04 0.00
N ASN A 400 -24.44 15.00 0.65
CA ASN A 400 -25.29 15.13 1.83
C ASN A 400 -25.17 13.86 2.69
N ASP A 401 -23.99 13.66 3.24
CA ASP A 401 -23.65 12.48 4.03
C ASP A 401 -24.10 12.73 5.48
N VAL A 402 -25.10 12.00 5.96
CA VAL A 402 -25.59 12.05 7.35
C VAL A 402 -25.40 10.66 7.96
N PHE A 403 -24.28 10.46 8.64
CA PHE A 403 -23.83 9.13 9.06
C PHE A 403 -24.86 8.39 9.91
N SER A 404 -25.60 9.10 10.77
CA SER A 404 -26.66 8.50 11.59
C SER A 404 -27.80 7.83 10.81
N THR A 405 -27.93 8.12 9.51
CA THR A 405 -28.98 7.58 8.64
C THR A 405 -28.44 6.65 7.55
N MET A 406 -27.12 6.59 7.39
CA MET A 406 -26.47 5.76 6.37
C MET A 406 -26.28 4.33 6.87
N PRO A 407 -26.35 3.31 5.99
CA PRO A 407 -25.87 1.98 6.32
C PRO A 407 -24.37 2.02 6.67
N ALA A 408 -23.99 1.39 7.78
CA ALA A 408 -22.61 1.45 8.30
C ALA A 408 -21.58 0.95 7.27
N ASP A 409 -21.92 -0.09 6.51
CA ASP A 409 -21.10 -0.71 5.49
C ASP A 409 -21.01 0.08 4.18
N LYS A 410 -21.81 1.15 4.05
CA LYS A 410 -21.86 2.05 2.87
C LYS A 410 -21.44 3.47 3.18
N ALA A 411 -21.36 3.84 4.46
CA ALA A 411 -21.07 5.19 4.92
C ALA A 411 -19.76 5.76 4.37
N LEU A 412 -18.80 4.91 4.03
CA LEU A 412 -17.48 5.29 3.52
C LEU A 412 -17.26 5.02 2.03
N ASP A 413 -18.29 4.61 1.26
CA ASP A 413 -18.12 4.24 -0.16
C ASP A 413 -17.62 5.42 -1.03
N GLU A 414 -18.02 6.64 -0.70
CA GLU A 414 -17.58 7.87 -1.39
C GLU A 414 -16.49 8.64 -0.62
N TRP A 415 -15.98 8.07 0.48
CA TRP A 415 -14.94 8.67 1.31
C TRP A 415 -13.59 8.00 1.09
N ASN A 416 -12.58 8.81 0.82
CA ASN A 416 -11.20 8.38 0.84
C ASN A 416 -10.69 8.41 2.28
N ILE A 417 -10.06 7.34 2.75
CA ILE A 417 -9.50 7.29 4.11
C ILE A 417 -8.03 6.89 4.10
N PHE A 418 -7.28 7.47 5.03
CA PHE A 418 -5.96 7.05 5.43
C PHE A 418 -6.00 6.82 6.94
N SER A 419 -5.90 5.56 7.33
CA SER A 419 -6.17 5.08 8.69
C SER A 419 -5.00 4.27 9.23
N PRO A 420 -3.95 4.94 9.76
CA PRO A 420 -2.95 4.31 10.61
C PRO A 420 -3.55 3.51 11.78
N VAL A 421 -2.82 2.51 12.28
CA VAL A 421 -3.25 1.69 13.43
C VAL A 421 -3.44 2.54 14.69
N TRP A 422 -2.60 3.56 14.88
CA TRP A 422 -2.66 4.50 16.01
C TRP A 422 -3.34 5.84 15.67
N ALA A 423 -3.85 5.98 14.45
CA ALA A 423 -4.65 7.14 14.06
C ALA A 423 -5.79 6.71 13.12
N ARG A 424 -6.87 6.18 13.69
CA ARG A 424 -7.89 5.45 12.94
C ARG A 424 -9.01 6.36 12.43
N VAL A 425 -9.48 6.07 11.21
CA VAL A 425 -10.73 6.59 10.66
C VAL A 425 -11.72 5.44 10.56
N THR A 426 -12.86 5.54 11.23
CA THR A 426 -13.84 4.45 11.27
C THR A 426 -15.26 4.96 11.54
N ILE A 427 -16.25 4.14 11.21
CA ILE A 427 -17.64 4.38 11.58
C ILE A 427 -17.89 3.78 12.96
N GLU A 428 -18.44 4.59 13.87
CA GLU A 428 -18.68 4.19 15.27
C GLU A 428 -20.04 4.66 15.77
N GLN A 429 -20.47 4.11 16.92
CA GLN A 429 -21.64 4.58 17.65
C GLN A 429 -21.23 5.55 18.75
N PHE A 430 -21.74 6.77 18.70
CA PHE A 430 -21.56 7.79 19.74
C PHE A 430 -22.92 8.31 20.20
N LYS A 431 -23.23 8.15 21.48
CA LYS A 431 -24.52 8.56 22.10
C LYS A 431 -25.76 8.08 21.30
N GLY A 432 -25.72 6.84 20.83
CA GLY A 432 -26.81 6.21 20.08
C GLY A 432 -26.93 6.64 18.62
N LYS A 433 -25.93 7.35 18.07
CA LYS A 433 -25.87 7.75 16.66
C LYS A 433 -24.61 7.23 16.01
N GLN A 434 -24.74 6.81 14.75
CA GLN A 434 -23.57 6.53 13.92
C GLN A 434 -22.85 7.84 13.55
N VAL A 435 -21.53 7.83 13.67
CA VAL A 435 -20.62 8.96 13.36
C VAL A 435 -19.41 8.46 12.59
N LEU A 436 -18.77 9.34 11.82
CA LEU A 436 -17.40 9.14 11.38
C LEU A 436 -16.46 9.59 12.50
N ALA A 437 -15.76 8.64 13.10
CA ALA A 437 -14.80 8.86 14.16
C ALA A 437 -13.38 8.96 13.59
N ILE A 438 -12.65 9.97 14.06
CA ILE A 438 -11.27 10.26 13.67
C ILE A 438 -10.44 10.30 14.96
N HIS A 439 -9.70 9.22 15.20
CA HIS A 439 -8.86 9.00 16.37
C HIS A 439 -7.41 9.28 16.02
N ASP A 440 -6.65 9.84 16.96
CA ASP A 440 -5.21 10.03 16.78
C ASP A 440 -4.43 10.01 18.10
N LYS A 441 -3.48 9.09 18.20
CA LYS A 441 -2.44 9.04 19.23
C LYS A 441 -1.06 8.78 18.64
N ASP A 442 -0.90 8.94 17.33
CA ASP A 442 0.36 8.66 16.62
C ASP A 442 1.18 9.95 16.44
N PRO A 443 2.32 10.10 17.13
CA PRO A 443 3.15 11.29 16.98
C PRO A 443 3.84 11.40 15.60
N PHE A 444 3.84 10.31 14.82
CA PHE A 444 4.55 10.20 13.55
C PHE A 444 3.62 10.04 12.35
N ASP A 445 2.31 10.01 12.62
CA ASP A 445 1.29 9.90 11.59
C ASP A 445 0.02 10.70 11.93
N TYR A 446 -1.01 10.57 11.11
CA TYR A 446 -2.32 11.14 11.38
C TYR A 446 -3.43 10.37 10.69
N ALA A 447 -4.64 10.51 11.21
CA ALA A 447 -5.85 10.08 10.54
C ALA A 447 -6.24 11.11 9.47
N LYS A 448 -6.73 10.64 8.33
CA LYS A 448 -7.31 11.52 7.29
C LYS A 448 -8.54 10.92 6.65
N ALA A 449 -9.63 11.69 6.60
CA ALA A 449 -10.84 11.40 5.82
C ALA A 449 -11.05 12.51 4.79
N GLU A 450 -11.19 12.15 3.51
CA GLU A 450 -11.31 13.09 2.40
C GLU A 450 -12.53 12.76 1.56
N ARG A 451 -13.37 13.76 1.31
CA ARG A 451 -14.56 13.65 0.47
C ARG A 451 -14.33 14.37 -0.84
N VAL A 452 -14.32 13.63 -1.95
CA VAL A 452 -14.36 14.20 -3.30
C VAL A 452 -15.75 14.77 -3.55
N ILE A 453 -15.83 15.96 -4.13
CA ILE A 453 -17.08 16.69 -4.39
C ILE A 453 -17.11 17.16 -5.85
N PRO A 454 -18.29 17.52 -6.40
CA PRO A 454 -18.35 18.22 -7.67
C PRO A 454 -17.52 19.51 -7.64
N ALA A 455 -16.75 19.75 -8.69
CA ALA A 455 -15.88 20.93 -8.82
C ALA A 455 -16.71 22.22 -8.69
N SER A 456 -16.45 23.00 -7.64
CA SER A 456 -17.30 24.14 -7.27
C SER A 456 -16.51 25.43 -7.10
N LYS A 457 -16.90 26.47 -7.86
CA LYS A 457 -16.33 27.84 -7.74
C LYS A 457 -17.05 28.69 -6.69
N ARG A 458 -18.30 28.34 -6.41
CA ARG A 458 -19.10 28.85 -5.31
C ARG A 458 -19.70 27.63 -4.64
N LEU A 459 -19.58 27.55 -3.32
CA LEU A 459 -20.15 26.43 -2.57
C LEU A 459 -20.55 26.86 -1.17
N VAL A 460 -21.54 26.16 -0.65
CA VAL A 460 -21.90 26.16 0.76
C VAL A 460 -21.64 24.76 1.31
N ALA A 461 -20.65 24.63 2.19
CA ALA A 461 -20.38 23.38 2.88
C ALA A 461 -20.85 23.49 4.33
N SER A 462 -21.63 22.53 4.80
CA SER A 462 -22.00 22.44 6.22
C SER A 462 -21.60 21.08 6.79
N PHE A 463 -21.03 21.07 7.98
CA PHE A 463 -20.62 19.84 8.66
C PHE A 463 -20.64 20.05 10.18
N THR A 464 -20.83 18.96 10.92
CA THR A 464 -20.88 18.98 12.39
C THR A 464 -19.70 18.23 12.99
N VAL A 465 -18.89 18.92 13.80
CA VAL A 465 -17.77 18.30 14.54
C VAL A 465 -18.04 18.32 16.04
N ILE A 466 -17.69 17.24 16.74
CA ILE A 466 -17.72 17.11 18.19
C ILE A 466 -16.32 16.72 18.69
N PRO A 467 -15.44 17.69 19.03
CA PRO A 467 -14.13 17.40 19.61
C PRO A 467 -14.29 16.79 21.00
N GLN A 468 -13.60 15.69 21.33
CA GLN A 468 -13.67 15.07 22.67
C GLN A 468 -12.67 15.65 23.68
N GLN A 469 -11.89 16.63 23.25
CA GLN A 469 -10.85 17.30 24.02
C GLN A 469 -10.71 18.75 23.57
N ASP A 470 -10.27 19.64 24.45
CA ASP A 470 -10.00 21.06 24.18
C ASP A 470 -8.61 21.52 24.66
N ASN A 471 -7.71 20.59 24.96
CA ASN A 471 -6.39 20.87 25.55
C ASN A 471 -5.22 20.06 24.92
N HIS A 472 -5.47 19.30 23.85
CA HIS A 472 -4.46 18.56 23.07
C HIS A 472 -5.04 18.16 21.71
N GLY A 473 -4.19 17.65 20.82
CA GLY A 473 -4.58 17.22 19.47
C GLY A 473 -4.80 18.38 18.50
N SER A 474 -4.96 18.02 17.22
CA SER A 474 -5.40 18.96 16.18
C SER A 474 -6.39 18.28 15.25
N LEU A 475 -7.29 19.06 14.65
CA LEU A 475 -8.05 18.65 13.46
C LEU A 475 -8.02 19.80 12.45
N GLN A 476 -7.52 19.53 11.25
CA GLN A 476 -7.50 20.45 10.13
C GLN A 476 -8.58 20.08 9.12
N VAL A 477 -9.41 21.06 8.73
CA VAL A 477 -10.41 20.93 7.69
C VAL A 477 -9.98 21.79 6.49
N GLU A 478 -9.65 21.15 5.37
CA GLU A 478 -9.12 21.81 4.19
C GLU A 478 -10.05 21.71 2.98
N PHE A 479 -10.22 22.83 2.27
CA PHE A 479 -10.94 22.89 0.99
C PHE A 479 -9.90 22.97 -0.12
N GLN A 480 -9.80 21.91 -0.91
CA GLN A 480 -8.67 21.71 -1.83
C GLN A 480 -9.11 21.67 -3.30
N ASP A 481 -8.21 22.10 -4.20
CA ASP A 481 -8.37 21.91 -5.64
C ASP A 481 -8.09 20.46 -6.10
N ALA A 482 -8.26 20.18 -7.39
CA ALA A 482 -8.02 18.85 -7.96
C ALA A 482 -6.57 18.34 -7.82
N ARG A 483 -5.61 19.26 -7.65
CA ARG A 483 -4.18 18.97 -7.45
C ARG A 483 -3.82 18.81 -5.98
N GLY A 484 -4.79 19.03 -5.08
CA GLY A 484 -4.60 18.92 -3.64
C GLY A 484 -4.14 20.17 -2.92
N TYR A 485 -4.16 21.32 -3.58
CA TYR A 485 -3.84 22.57 -2.91
C TYR A 485 -5.01 23.07 -2.08
N ALA A 486 -4.77 23.29 -0.78
CA ALA A 486 -5.75 23.91 0.09
C ALA A 486 -5.82 25.43 -0.15
N GLY A 487 -7.01 25.95 -0.48
CA GLY A 487 -7.27 27.39 -0.50
C GLY A 487 -7.77 27.93 0.86
N LEU A 488 -8.42 27.06 1.64
CA LEU A 488 -8.95 27.34 2.98
C LEU A 488 -8.53 26.21 3.92
N ARG A 489 -8.13 26.57 5.14
CA ARG A 489 -7.87 25.63 6.24
C ARG A 489 -8.47 26.15 7.54
N LEU A 490 -9.42 25.40 8.10
CA LEU A 490 -9.88 25.55 9.47
C LEU A 490 -9.08 24.61 10.38
N MET A 491 -8.84 25.00 11.63
CA MET A 491 -8.02 24.23 12.57
C MET A 491 -8.67 24.23 13.95
N PHE A 492 -9.02 23.07 14.47
CA PHE A 492 -9.20 22.84 15.89
C PHE A 492 -7.82 22.61 16.48
N ASP A 493 -7.42 23.43 17.45
CA ASP A 493 -6.09 23.36 18.04
C ASP A 493 -6.08 22.84 19.48
N SER A 494 -4.88 22.61 20.00
CA SER A 494 -4.65 22.10 21.35
C SER A 494 -5.02 23.08 22.47
N THR A 495 -5.57 24.25 22.15
CA THR A 495 -5.99 25.27 23.14
C THR A 495 -7.51 25.42 23.21
N GLY A 496 -8.26 24.57 22.52
CA GLY A 496 -9.72 24.67 22.46
C GLY A 496 -10.18 25.82 21.57
N SER A 497 -9.37 26.21 20.58
CA SER A 497 -9.74 27.26 19.64
C SER A 497 -9.97 26.68 18.25
N LEU A 498 -11.08 27.10 17.61
CA LEU A 498 -11.27 26.96 16.17
C LEU A 498 -10.65 28.20 15.50
N GLN A 499 -9.68 27.97 14.64
CA GLN A 499 -8.95 29.00 13.91
C GLN A 499 -9.11 28.82 12.40
N THR A 500 -8.82 29.88 11.64
CA THR A 500 -8.60 29.79 10.20
C THR A 500 -7.22 30.30 9.81
N LYS A 501 -6.62 29.68 8.80
CA LYS A 501 -5.37 30.13 8.21
C LYS A 501 -5.61 31.39 7.36
N ALA A 502 -4.95 32.49 7.72
CA ALA A 502 -5.06 33.80 7.07
C ALA A 502 -3.69 34.25 6.51
N GLY A 503 -3.08 33.40 5.68
CA GLY A 503 -1.72 33.60 5.18
C GLY A 503 -0.66 33.16 6.20
N TYR A 504 0.19 34.08 6.62
CA TYR A 504 1.25 33.85 7.61
C TYR A 504 0.73 33.78 9.05
N ARG A 505 -0.44 34.36 9.33
CA ARG A 505 -1.11 34.31 10.63
C ARG A 505 -2.27 33.33 10.62
N ASN A 506 -2.63 32.86 11.81
CA ASN A 506 -3.92 32.26 12.06
C ASN A 506 -4.83 33.28 12.76
N LYS A 507 -6.13 33.20 12.46
CA LYS A 507 -7.15 34.04 13.06
C LYS A 507 -8.10 33.15 13.84
N LYS A 508 -8.25 33.42 15.14
CA LYS A 508 -9.23 32.74 15.98
C LYS A 508 -10.65 33.10 15.52
N LEU A 509 -11.49 32.08 15.36
CA LEU A 509 -12.89 32.22 14.98
C LEU A 509 -13.81 31.92 16.16
N TYR A 510 -13.51 30.87 16.93
CA TYR A 510 -14.37 30.41 18.02
C TYR A 510 -13.53 29.74 19.13
N THR A 511 -14.06 29.70 20.35
CA THR A 511 -13.51 28.89 21.45
C THR A 511 -14.48 27.76 21.72
N TYR A 512 -14.02 26.52 21.66
CA TYR A 512 -14.86 25.35 21.89
C TYR A 512 -14.47 24.62 23.18
N LYS A 513 -15.37 23.77 23.67
CA LYS A 513 -15.15 22.84 24.78
C LYS A 513 -15.23 21.38 24.35
N ALA A 514 -14.56 20.51 25.10
CA ALA A 514 -14.66 19.07 24.92
C ALA A 514 -16.13 18.61 25.01
N GLY A 515 -16.56 17.81 24.05
CA GLY A 515 -17.93 17.32 23.90
C GLY A 515 -18.92 18.33 23.33
N GLU A 516 -18.51 19.56 23.04
CA GLU A 516 -19.36 20.58 22.41
C GLU A 516 -19.64 20.19 20.96
N LYS A 517 -20.92 20.21 20.58
CA LYS A 517 -21.35 20.04 19.20
C LYS A 517 -21.21 21.38 18.46
N LEU A 518 -20.48 21.36 17.34
CA LEU A 518 -20.22 22.55 16.54
C LEU A 518 -20.75 22.35 15.13
N ASP A 519 -21.85 23.02 14.82
CA ASP A 519 -22.42 23.08 13.48
C ASP A 519 -21.72 24.18 12.69
N ILE A 520 -20.85 23.78 11.76
CA ILE A 520 -19.99 24.67 10.98
C ILE A 520 -20.56 24.80 9.57
N LYS A 521 -20.72 26.05 9.12
CA LYS A 521 -21.08 26.39 7.74
C LYS A 521 -20.00 27.26 7.12
N VAL A 522 -19.52 26.89 5.95
CA VAL A 522 -18.56 27.65 5.15
C VAL A 522 -19.20 28.05 3.83
N GLU A 523 -19.28 29.35 3.58
CA GLU A 523 -19.72 29.89 2.27
C GLU A 523 -18.49 30.43 1.56
N LEU A 524 -18.11 29.84 0.44
CA LEU A 524 -16.85 30.10 -0.25
C LEU A 524 -17.10 30.49 -1.70
N ASN A 525 -16.37 31.50 -2.19
CA ASN A 525 -16.36 31.91 -3.59
C ASN A 525 -14.91 32.09 -4.08
N THR A 526 -14.47 31.20 -4.99
CA THR A 526 -13.10 31.23 -5.52
C THR A 526 -12.86 32.42 -6.46
N ALA A 527 -13.90 32.91 -7.14
CA ALA A 527 -13.78 34.01 -8.10
C ALA A 527 -13.40 35.34 -7.44
N ASN A 528 -13.91 35.61 -6.23
CA ASN A 528 -13.52 36.78 -5.44
C ASN A 528 -12.58 36.43 -4.26
N ARG A 529 -12.28 35.14 -4.07
CA ARG A 529 -11.43 34.56 -3.02
C ARG A 529 -11.92 34.77 -1.59
N PHE A 530 -13.19 35.13 -1.40
CA PHE A 530 -13.75 35.31 -0.06
C PHE A 530 -14.46 34.06 0.44
N TYR A 531 -14.44 33.90 1.75
CA TYR A 531 -15.33 32.98 2.45
C TYR A 531 -15.78 33.54 3.80
N THR A 532 -16.92 33.05 4.28
CA THR A 532 -17.40 33.27 5.65
C THR A 532 -17.48 31.92 6.37
N VAL A 533 -17.32 31.97 7.70
CA VAL A 533 -17.50 30.79 8.56
C VAL A 533 -18.57 31.13 9.57
N SER A 534 -19.57 30.27 9.70
CA SER A 534 -20.55 30.34 10.78
C SER A 534 -20.40 29.14 11.69
N VAL A 535 -20.51 29.35 13.00
CA VAL A 535 -20.53 28.31 14.02
C VAL A 535 -21.84 28.45 14.79
N ASN A 536 -22.62 27.37 14.86
CA ASN A 536 -23.93 27.32 15.53
C ASN A 536 -24.85 28.48 15.08
N GLY A 537 -24.89 28.73 13.77
CA GLY A 537 -25.72 29.76 13.13
C GLY A 537 -25.19 31.20 13.22
N LYS A 538 -24.05 31.45 13.87
CA LYS A 538 -23.47 32.79 14.01
C LYS A 538 -22.19 32.93 13.19
N VAL A 539 -22.11 33.98 12.37
CA VAL A 539 -20.90 34.31 11.59
C VAL A 539 -19.74 34.65 12.54
N GLN A 540 -18.61 33.97 12.34
CA GLN A 540 -17.39 34.14 13.12
C GLN A 540 -16.31 34.83 12.28
N GLY A 541 -15.73 35.90 12.82
CA GLY A 541 -14.62 36.61 12.17
C GLY A 541 -14.97 37.38 10.89
N GLY A 542 -16.24 37.47 10.48
CA GLY A 542 -16.66 38.20 9.27
C GLY A 542 -16.16 37.57 7.96
N ALA A 543 -15.95 38.40 6.94
CA ALA A 543 -15.38 37.95 5.66
C ALA A 543 -13.88 37.64 5.80
N ASN A 544 -13.45 36.49 5.29
CA ASN A 544 -12.07 36.04 5.28
C ASN A 544 -11.60 35.79 3.84
N LEU A 545 -10.29 35.84 3.61
CA LEU A 545 -9.68 35.58 2.31
C LEU A 545 -9.04 34.19 2.27
N LEU A 546 -9.20 33.48 1.15
CA LEU A 546 -8.46 32.25 0.87
C LEU A 546 -6.95 32.54 0.98
N PHE A 547 -6.24 31.73 1.77
CA PHE A 547 -4.82 31.92 2.02
C PHE A 547 -3.96 31.57 0.80
N ALA A 548 -4.48 30.71 -0.09
CA ALA A 548 -3.93 30.42 -1.40
C ALA A 548 -5.07 30.46 -2.45
N PRO A 549 -4.84 31.01 -3.65
CA PRO A 549 -5.84 30.99 -4.70
C PRO A 549 -6.00 29.56 -5.26
N ILE A 550 -7.26 29.17 -5.51
CA ILE A 550 -7.64 27.92 -6.18
C ILE A 550 -8.74 28.24 -7.19
N ASP A 551 -8.80 27.51 -8.32
CA ASP A 551 -9.84 27.74 -9.35
C ASP A 551 -11.22 27.26 -8.88
N ALA A 552 -11.27 26.05 -8.34
CA ALA A 552 -12.48 25.42 -7.81
C ALA A 552 -12.11 24.43 -6.69
N VAL A 553 -13.00 24.28 -5.71
CA VAL A 553 -12.87 23.22 -4.69
C VAL A 553 -13.35 21.91 -5.29
N HIS A 554 -12.54 20.87 -5.15
CA HIS A 554 -12.81 19.52 -5.64
C HIS A 554 -12.91 18.51 -4.50
N ARG A 555 -12.41 18.84 -3.30
CA ARG A 555 -12.45 17.95 -2.14
C ARG A 555 -12.38 18.70 -0.83
N ILE A 556 -12.97 18.10 0.21
CA ILE A 556 -12.87 18.55 1.61
C ILE A 556 -12.17 17.45 2.41
N SER A 557 -11.06 17.80 3.06
CA SER A 557 -10.24 16.88 3.86
C SER A 557 -10.32 17.21 5.34
N PHE A 558 -10.46 16.19 6.18
CA PHE A 558 -10.39 16.23 7.64
C PHE A 558 -9.14 15.44 8.07
N ARG A 559 -8.18 16.08 8.72
CA ARG A 559 -6.88 15.48 9.07
C ARG A 559 -6.44 15.86 10.48
N THR A 560 -5.97 14.91 11.28
CA THR A 560 -5.60 15.17 12.69
C THR A 560 -4.17 15.68 12.92
N GLY A 561 -3.41 15.87 11.85
CA GLY A 561 -2.04 16.36 11.89
C GLY A 561 -1.73 17.42 10.82
N ASP A 562 -0.56 18.03 10.97
CA ASP A 562 -0.01 18.97 10.00
C ASP A 562 0.39 18.30 8.69
N ILE A 563 0.46 19.09 7.61
CA ILE A 563 1.03 18.60 6.35
C ILE A 563 2.50 18.26 6.57
N ARG A 564 2.86 17.01 6.27
CA ARG A 564 4.27 16.59 6.18
C ARG A 564 4.82 17.01 4.82
N ARG A 565 6.00 17.63 4.84
CA ARG A 565 6.76 17.99 3.63
C ARG A 565 8.03 17.17 3.46
N PHE A 566 8.56 16.63 4.55
CA PHE A 566 9.66 15.67 4.52
C PHE A 566 9.11 14.25 4.29
N PRO A 567 9.77 13.41 3.47
CA PRO A 567 10.92 13.71 2.63
C PRO A 567 10.53 14.55 1.41
N ASP A 568 11.50 15.22 0.79
CA ASP A 568 11.36 15.91 -0.49
C ASP A 568 12.32 15.32 -1.53
N ALA A 569 12.31 15.87 -2.76
CA ALA A 569 13.13 15.38 -3.86
C ALA A 569 14.65 15.51 -3.61
N ASP A 570 15.07 16.38 -2.68
CA ASP A 570 16.46 16.62 -2.32
C ASP A 570 16.89 15.82 -1.07
N THR A 571 15.97 15.10 -0.45
CA THR A 571 16.24 14.29 0.73
C THR A 571 17.14 13.09 0.37
N PRO A 572 18.24 12.85 1.10
CA PRO A 572 19.09 11.67 0.90
C PRO A 572 18.29 10.36 0.99
N THR A 573 18.65 9.36 0.18
CA THR A 573 17.89 8.10 0.12
C THR A 573 17.93 7.30 1.43
N ASP A 574 19.10 7.23 2.07
CA ASP A 574 19.35 6.35 3.20
C ASP A 574 19.22 7.11 4.53
N GLN A 575 18.29 6.65 5.38
CA GLN A 575 18.21 7.07 6.78
C GLN A 575 18.83 6.00 7.67
N MET A 576 19.97 6.31 8.30
CA MET A 576 20.69 5.40 9.20
C MET A 576 20.54 5.77 10.68
N TRP A 577 19.53 6.57 11.01
CA TRP A 577 19.25 7.06 12.35
C TRP A 577 17.75 6.93 12.67
N ASP A 578 17.45 6.71 13.94
CA ASP A 578 16.08 6.69 14.45
C ASP A 578 15.63 8.10 14.81
N VAL A 579 14.36 8.42 14.58
CA VAL A 579 13.79 9.68 15.04
C VAL A 579 13.76 9.69 16.58
N PRO A 580 13.94 10.85 17.25
CA PRO A 580 13.81 10.92 18.69
C PRO A 580 12.45 10.40 19.17
N ASP A 581 12.47 9.58 20.23
CA ASP A 581 11.29 8.94 20.81
C ASP A 581 10.42 8.18 19.79
N ALA A 582 11.03 7.43 18.88
CA ALA A 582 10.38 6.68 17.79
C ALA A 582 9.19 5.78 18.23
N GLY A 583 9.21 5.27 19.45
CA GLY A 583 8.14 4.46 20.04
C GLY A 583 7.03 5.24 20.74
N ARG A 584 7.13 6.57 20.85
CA ARG A 584 6.20 7.41 21.63
C ARG A 584 4.75 7.21 21.21
N ILE A 585 3.86 7.26 22.20
CA ILE A 585 2.41 7.27 22.03
C ILE A 585 1.89 8.57 22.64
N ASP A 586 1.21 9.38 21.83
CA ASP A 586 0.63 10.63 22.31
C ASP A 586 -0.68 10.37 23.06
N ARG A 587 -1.16 11.38 23.80
CA ARG A 587 -2.50 11.33 24.36
C ARG A 587 -3.51 11.34 23.22
N GLU A 588 -4.44 10.38 23.23
CA GLU A 588 -5.42 10.22 22.16
C GLU A 588 -6.36 11.42 22.04
N ALA A 589 -6.40 12.01 20.85
CA ALA A 589 -7.36 13.00 20.42
C ALA A 589 -8.46 12.33 19.57
N VAL A 590 -9.72 12.68 19.83
CA VAL A 590 -10.86 12.12 19.10
C VAL A 590 -11.76 13.24 18.58
N TYR A 591 -12.16 13.14 17.32
CA TYR A 591 -13.11 14.05 16.69
C TYR A 591 -14.20 13.24 16.00
N TYR A 592 -15.46 13.49 16.37
CA TYR A 592 -16.61 12.88 15.70
C TYR A 592 -17.20 13.84 14.67
N LEU A 593 -17.46 13.34 13.47
CA LEU A 593 -18.18 14.02 12.40
C LEU A 593 -19.58 13.39 12.27
N GLU A 594 -20.65 14.16 12.48
CA GLU A 594 -22.04 13.66 12.33
C GLU A 594 -22.55 13.74 10.89
N ASN A 595 -22.09 14.72 10.11
CA ASN A 595 -22.53 14.94 8.74
C ASN A 595 -21.55 15.82 7.94
N LEU A 596 -21.68 15.75 6.61
CA LEU A 596 -21.12 16.68 5.64
C LEU A 596 -22.13 16.91 4.50
N SER A 597 -22.45 18.16 4.22
CA SER A 597 -23.25 18.56 3.06
C SER A 597 -22.52 19.63 2.24
N VAL A 598 -22.69 19.59 0.92
CA VAL A 598 -22.17 20.60 -0.02
C VAL A 598 -23.23 20.95 -1.05
N GLN A 599 -23.48 22.25 -1.22
CA GLN A 599 -24.43 22.83 -2.17
C GLN A 599 -23.77 23.83 -3.10
#